data_AF-A0A1V2P3R8-F1
#
_entry.id   AF-A0A1V2P3R8-F1
#
_cell.length_a   1.000
_cell.length_b   1.000
_cell.length_c   1.000
_cell.angle_alpha   90.00
_cell.angle_beta   90.00
_cell.angle_gamma   90.00
#
_symmetry.space_group_name_H-M   'P 1'
#
loop_
_entity.id
_entity.type
_entity.pdbx_description
1 polymer ?
#
loop_
_entity_poly.entity_id
_entity_poly.type
_entity_poly.pdbx_seq_one_letter_code
_entity_poly.pdbx_strand_id
1 'polypeptide(L)'
;MTGRSWPRWSAHAAAGWAAAAAGLGAYRIAGGTTTAGWLIAAGGLVGFLVAVACTRPKPPAAAWLGAFAVAAFALAGGVFTVLTVVAFALTGTVDSWTGAARQALCLLGGILFTATAVAARRRAHGLCPRCAQVHDANEPPPPPVSKGVRRTAIAGAVAFVPYVVMKVLWAIGLRIDGMAGPDLTTSDGLYGFLGRYGIDGTSLAALMGMVLLWALVSQWGQVVPRWLLLAPAWLAALLGPYGVVGMGWVLLALTGAVHSELPVWVVAVGALGFGGFGVAAAVTALSFQRRTRPRCVNPQPLPHREPS
;
A
#
# COMPACT_ATOMS: atom_id res chain seq x y z
N MET A 1 -30.74 10.19 -15.35
CA MET A 1 -29.43 10.38 -14.71
C MET A 1 -28.49 9.26 -15.17
N THR A 2 -27.53 9.56 -16.04
CA THR A 2 -26.45 8.63 -16.43
C THR A 2 -25.51 8.47 -15.24
N GLY A 3 -25.95 7.68 -14.26
CA GLY A 3 -25.16 7.37 -13.07
C GLY A 3 -23.82 6.80 -13.51
N ARG A 4 -22.74 7.58 -13.30
CA ARG A 4 -21.37 7.13 -13.57
C ARG A 4 -21.15 5.85 -12.78
N SER A 5 -21.29 4.71 -13.46
CA SER A 5 -21.03 3.40 -12.88
C SER A 5 -19.59 3.41 -12.40
N TRP A 6 -19.39 3.23 -11.10
CA TRP A 6 -18.05 2.98 -10.54
C TRP A 6 -17.35 1.94 -11.40
N PRO A 7 -16.06 2.15 -11.68
CA PRO A 7 -15.57 1.86 -13.00
C PRO A 7 -15.65 0.38 -13.36
N ARG A 8 -16.56 0.05 -14.28
CA ARG A 8 -16.58 -1.25 -14.97
C ARG A 8 -15.23 -1.52 -15.64
N TRP A 9 -14.48 -0.47 -15.98
CA TRP A 9 -13.13 -0.57 -16.53
C TRP A 9 -12.15 -1.32 -15.62
N SER A 10 -12.33 -1.34 -14.30
CA SER A 10 -11.33 -1.95 -13.41
C SER A 10 -11.19 -3.45 -13.65
N ALA A 11 -12.30 -4.16 -13.84
CA ALA A 11 -12.29 -5.60 -14.13
C ALA A 11 -11.67 -5.89 -15.50
N HIS A 12 -11.96 -5.06 -16.51
CA HIS A 12 -11.36 -5.19 -17.85
C HIS A 12 -9.85 -4.87 -17.84
N ALA A 13 -9.43 -3.84 -17.10
CA ALA A 13 -8.02 -3.50 -16.95
C ALA A 13 -7.26 -4.58 -16.17
N ALA A 14 -7.85 -5.14 -15.10
CA ALA A 14 -7.29 -6.28 -14.37
C ALA A 14 -7.16 -7.51 -15.27
N ALA A 15 -8.18 -7.79 -16.10
CA ALA A 15 -8.13 -8.88 -17.07
C ALA A 15 -7.03 -8.65 -18.12
N GLY A 16 -6.92 -7.46 -18.70
CA GLY A 16 -5.86 -7.10 -19.64
C GLY A 16 -4.46 -7.23 -19.04
N TRP A 17 -4.27 -6.74 -17.81
CA TRP A 17 -3.01 -6.90 -17.08
C TRP A 17 -2.67 -8.38 -16.83
N ALA A 18 -3.65 -9.18 -16.42
CA ALA A 18 -3.45 -10.59 -16.14
C ALA A 18 -3.18 -11.42 -17.41
N ALA A 19 -3.81 -11.07 -18.54
CA ALA A 19 -3.52 -11.65 -19.85
C ALA A 19 -2.10 -11.32 -20.32
N ALA A 20 -1.64 -10.07 -20.13
CA ALA A 20 -0.27 -9.69 -20.43
C ALA A 20 0.74 -10.45 -19.55
N ALA A 21 0.45 -10.60 -18.26
CA ALA A 21 1.26 -11.43 -17.37
C ALA A 21 1.30 -12.89 -17.84
N ALA A 22 0.16 -13.47 -18.22
CA ALA A 22 0.10 -14.84 -18.75
C ALA A 22 0.93 -15.00 -20.03
N GLY A 23 0.84 -14.04 -20.96
CA GLY A 23 1.64 -14.01 -22.18
C GLY A 23 3.15 -13.92 -21.91
N LEU A 24 3.56 -13.10 -20.94
CA LEU A 24 4.96 -13.04 -20.50
C LEU A 24 5.44 -14.37 -19.92
N GLY A 25 4.59 -15.06 -19.15
CA GLY A 25 4.88 -16.41 -18.64
C GLY A 25 5.07 -17.41 -19.77
N ALA A 26 4.17 -17.41 -20.77
CA ALA A 26 4.26 -18.27 -21.95
C ALA A 26 5.53 -18.01 -22.77
N TYR A 27 5.89 -16.74 -22.99
CA TYR A 27 7.13 -16.35 -23.65
C TYR A 27 8.36 -16.90 -22.92
N ARG A 28 8.37 -16.83 -21.58
CA ARG A 28 9.45 -17.37 -20.74
C ARG A 28 9.57 -18.89 -20.79
N ILE A 29 8.44 -19.60 -20.87
CA ILE A 29 8.42 -21.05 -21.06
C ILE A 29 9.05 -21.40 -22.41
N ALA A 30 8.65 -20.70 -23.48
CA ALA A 30 9.22 -20.91 -24.82
C ALA A 30 10.73 -20.61 -24.88
N GLY A 31 11.21 -19.66 -24.08
CA GLY A 31 12.64 -19.34 -23.92
C GLY A 31 13.43 -20.24 -22.97
N GLY A 32 12.86 -21.34 -22.48
CA GLY A 32 13.56 -22.34 -21.64
C GLY A 32 13.55 -22.06 -20.13
N THR A 33 12.95 -20.97 -19.66
CA THR A 33 12.80 -20.69 -18.21
C THR A 33 11.49 -21.29 -17.69
N THR A 34 11.54 -22.54 -17.25
CA THR A 34 10.34 -23.34 -17.04
C THR A 34 9.56 -22.97 -15.77
N THR A 35 10.15 -23.06 -14.57
CA THR A 35 9.38 -22.94 -13.32
C THR A 35 8.74 -21.56 -13.13
N ALA A 36 9.52 -20.48 -13.24
CA ALA A 36 8.99 -19.13 -13.08
C ALA A 36 8.02 -18.76 -14.22
N GLY A 37 8.29 -19.21 -15.44
CA GLY A 37 7.39 -19.03 -16.59
C GLY A 37 6.02 -19.67 -16.35
N TRP A 38 5.99 -20.93 -15.88
CA TRP A 38 4.76 -21.63 -15.53
C TRP A 38 3.96 -20.95 -14.41
N LEU A 39 4.63 -20.52 -13.34
CA LEU A 39 3.96 -19.82 -12.24
C LEU A 39 3.32 -18.49 -12.69
N ILE A 40 4.03 -17.72 -13.51
CA ILE A 40 3.52 -16.46 -14.07
C ILE A 40 2.36 -16.74 -15.03
N ALA A 41 2.49 -17.74 -15.90
CA ALA A 41 1.46 -18.11 -16.87
C ALA A 41 0.16 -18.57 -16.16
N ALA A 42 0.28 -19.50 -15.22
CA ALA A 42 -0.85 -20.03 -14.47
C ALA A 42 -1.50 -18.95 -13.59
N GLY A 43 -0.70 -18.16 -12.86
CA GLY A 43 -1.20 -17.05 -12.05
C GLY A 43 -1.92 -15.99 -12.89
N GLY A 44 -1.37 -15.65 -14.06
CA GLY A 44 -1.99 -14.74 -15.03
C GLY A 44 -3.32 -15.27 -15.56
N LEU A 45 -3.39 -16.56 -15.92
CA LEU A 45 -4.64 -17.19 -16.38
C LEU A 45 -5.72 -17.20 -15.29
N VAL A 46 -5.36 -17.58 -14.06
CA VAL A 46 -6.28 -17.53 -12.90
C VAL A 46 -6.77 -16.10 -12.67
N GLY A 47 -5.85 -15.13 -12.67
CA GLY A 47 -6.18 -13.70 -12.55
C GLY A 47 -7.15 -13.23 -13.63
N PHE A 48 -6.92 -13.63 -14.88
CA PHE A 48 -7.80 -13.31 -16.00
C PHE A 48 -9.22 -13.85 -15.80
N LEU A 49 -9.35 -15.15 -15.49
CA LEU A 49 -10.65 -15.79 -15.27
C LEU A 49 -11.42 -15.14 -14.10
N VAL A 50 -10.72 -14.84 -13.01
CA VAL A 50 -11.28 -14.14 -11.84
C VAL A 50 -11.77 -12.74 -12.21
N ALA A 51 -10.97 -11.98 -12.97
CA ALA A 51 -11.32 -10.64 -13.40
C ALA A 51 -12.53 -10.66 -14.35
N VAL A 52 -12.57 -11.60 -15.30
CA VAL A 52 -13.72 -11.82 -16.20
C VAL A 52 -14.97 -12.20 -15.40
N ALA A 53 -14.87 -13.11 -14.42
CA ALA A 53 -16.00 -13.47 -13.56
C ALA A 53 -16.55 -12.27 -12.77
N CYS A 54 -15.69 -11.32 -12.40
CA CYS A 54 -16.09 -10.06 -11.76
C CYS A 54 -16.85 -9.11 -12.69
N THR A 55 -16.84 -9.27 -14.02
CA THR A 55 -17.61 -8.39 -14.93
C THR A 55 -19.12 -8.63 -14.86
N ARG A 56 -19.56 -9.79 -14.36
CA ARG A 56 -20.98 -10.15 -14.25
C ARG A 56 -21.79 -9.14 -13.43
N PRO A 57 -23.09 -8.92 -13.74
CA PRO A 57 -23.94 -8.00 -12.97
C PRO A 57 -24.02 -8.37 -11.48
N LYS A 58 -24.16 -9.67 -11.19
CA LYS A 58 -24.13 -10.26 -9.85
C LYS A 58 -22.97 -11.27 -9.77
N PRO A 59 -21.73 -10.80 -9.52
CA PRO A 59 -20.59 -11.71 -9.47
C PRO A 59 -20.70 -12.63 -8.25
N PRO A 60 -20.41 -13.94 -8.39
CA PRO A 60 -20.47 -14.87 -7.26
C PRO A 60 -19.42 -14.53 -6.20
N ALA A 61 -19.63 -15.01 -4.96
CA ALA A 61 -18.71 -14.73 -3.85
C ALA A 61 -17.27 -15.15 -4.15
N ALA A 62 -17.11 -16.32 -4.76
CA ALA A 62 -15.82 -16.85 -5.20
C ALA A 62 -15.06 -15.90 -6.15
N ALA A 63 -15.74 -15.12 -6.99
CA ALA A 63 -15.08 -14.22 -7.92
C ALA A 63 -14.42 -13.04 -7.20
N TRP A 64 -15.13 -12.36 -6.29
CA TRP A 64 -14.54 -11.22 -5.59
C TRP A 64 -13.58 -11.63 -4.48
N LEU A 65 -13.78 -12.81 -3.86
CA LEU A 65 -12.78 -13.42 -2.96
C LEU A 65 -11.51 -13.81 -3.72
N GLY A 66 -11.65 -14.44 -4.89
CA GLY A 66 -10.54 -14.75 -5.77
C GLY A 66 -9.78 -13.50 -6.20
N ALA A 67 -10.50 -12.41 -6.50
CA ALA A 67 -9.86 -11.14 -6.83
C ALA A 67 -9.06 -10.55 -5.66
N PHE A 68 -9.54 -10.68 -4.41
CA PHE A 68 -8.75 -10.32 -3.23
C PHE A 68 -7.52 -11.22 -3.05
N ALA A 69 -7.63 -12.52 -3.32
CA ALA A 69 -6.49 -13.44 -3.24
C ALA A 69 -5.41 -13.10 -4.27
N VAL A 70 -5.80 -12.85 -5.52
CA VAL A 70 -4.89 -12.40 -6.59
C VAL A 70 -4.27 -11.05 -6.23
N ALA A 71 -5.07 -10.11 -5.70
CA ALA A 71 -4.57 -8.83 -5.23
C ALA A 71 -3.51 -9.00 -4.12
N ALA A 72 -3.78 -9.83 -3.12
CA ALA A 72 -2.86 -10.09 -2.02
C ALA A 72 -1.53 -10.68 -2.53
N PHE A 73 -1.58 -11.65 -3.44
CA PHE A 73 -0.40 -12.24 -4.05
C PHE A 73 0.41 -11.20 -4.85
N ALA A 74 -0.26 -10.40 -5.69
CA ALA A 74 0.40 -9.35 -6.46
C ALA A 74 1.00 -8.25 -5.58
N LEU A 75 0.30 -7.83 -4.51
CA LEU A 75 0.81 -6.88 -3.53
C LEU A 75 2.01 -7.43 -2.75
N ALA A 76 2.04 -8.73 -2.45
CA ALA A 76 3.21 -9.37 -1.83
C ALA A 76 4.44 -9.25 -2.74
N GLY A 77 4.29 -9.46 -4.05
CA GLY A 77 5.37 -9.21 -5.02
C GLY A 77 5.76 -7.73 -5.17
N GLY A 78 4.84 -6.81 -4.85
CA GLY A 78 5.04 -5.36 -4.89
C GLY A 78 5.52 -4.75 -3.57
N VAL A 79 5.72 -5.53 -2.50
CA VAL A 79 6.00 -5.01 -1.15
C VAL A 79 7.26 -4.12 -1.10
N PHE A 80 8.28 -4.46 -1.89
CA PHE A 80 9.54 -3.72 -1.96
C PHE A 80 9.47 -2.44 -2.81
N THR A 81 8.36 -2.19 -3.51
CA THR A 81 8.21 -0.99 -4.35
C THR A 81 8.41 0.29 -3.54
N VAL A 82 7.97 0.32 -2.27
CA VAL A 82 8.17 1.49 -1.40
C VAL A 82 9.65 1.78 -1.19
N LEU A 83 10.45 0.74 -0.93
CA LEU A 83 11.89 0.90 -0.72
C LEU A 83 12.58 1.36 -2.00
N THR A 84 12.18 0.80 -3.15
CA THR A 84 12.69 1.22 -4.46
C THR A 84 12.36 2.69 -4.76
N VAL A 85 11.14 3.15 -4.43
CA VAL A 85 10.74 4.56 -4.60
C VAL A 85 11.51 5.46 -3.66
N VAL A 86 11.70 5.05 -2.39
CA VAL A 86 12.48 5.81 -1.41
C VAL A 86 13.95 5.89 -1.83
N ALA A 87 14.55 4.78 -2.24
CA ALA A 87 15.91 4.73 -2.76
C ALA A 87 16.05 5.69 -3.95
N PHE A 88 15.19 5.57 -4.96
CA PHE A 88 15.20 6.46 -6.12
C PHE A 88 15.04 7.94 -5.75
N ALA A 89 14.13 8.26 -4.82
CA ALA A 89 13.91 9.64 -4.39
C ALA A 89 15.11 10.23 -3.64
N LEU A 90 15.86 9.40 -2.92
CA LEU A 90 17.01 9.83 -2.13
C LEU A 90 18.31 9.86 -2.96
N THR A 91 18.57 8.83 -3.75
CA THR A 91 19.84 8.64 -4.47
C THR A 91 19.76 8.97 -5.96
N GLY A 92 18.56 9.09 -6.54
CA GLY A 92 18.37 9.23 -7.98
C GLY A 92 18.56 7.93 -8.78
N THR A 93 18.80 6.80 -8.10
CA THR A 93 19.10 5.50 -8.74
C THR A 93 18.30 4.36 -8.12
N VAL A 94 18.25 3.23 -8.82
CA VAL A 94 17.68 1.97 -8.33
C VAL A 94 18.67 0.84 -8.63
N ASP A 95 18.74 -0.17 -7.76
CA ASP A 95 19.68 -1.30 -7.91
C ASP A 95 19.48 -2.04 -9.25
N SER A 96 18.22 -2.14 -9.69
CA SER A 96 17.88 -2.72 -10.98
C SER A 96 16.58 -2.13 -11.51
N TRP A 97 16.66 -1.45 -12.65
CA TRP A 97 15.46 -0.97 -13.38
C TRP A 97 14.50 -2.11 -13.72
N THR A 98 15.01 -3.31 -14.01
CA THR A 98 14.15 -4.49 -14.28
C THR A 98 13.46 -5.02 -13.02
N GLY A 99 14.12 -4.92 -11.87
CA GLY A 99 13.55 -5.26 -10.57
C GLY A 99 12.47 -4.26 -10.17
N ALA A 100 12.78 -2.97 -10.30
CA ALA A 100 11.84 -1.87 -10.08
C ALA A 100 10.59 -2.00 -10.97
N ALA A 101 10.76 -2.25 -12.26
CA ALA A 101 9.65 -2.46 -13.20
C ALA A 101 8.78 -3.66 -12.80
N ARG A 102 9.39 -4.79 -12.38
CA ARG A 102 8.64 -5.96 -11.88
C ARG A 102 7.83 -5.64 -10.64
N GLN A 103 8.44 -4.99 -9.65
CA GLN A 103 7.76 -4.58 -8.42
C GLN A 103 6.61 -3.61 -8.70
N ALA A 104 6.83 -2.63 -9.57
CA ALA A 104 5.80 -1.68 -9.99
C ALA A 104 4.64 -2.37 -10.73
N LEU A 105 4.93 -3.34 -11.62
CA LEU A 105 3.90 -4.14 -12.30
C LEU A 105 3.10 -4.98 -11.30
N CYS A 106 3.75 -5.61 -10.33
CA CYS A 106 3.09 -6.35 -9.25
C CYS A 106 2.20 -5.43 -8.41
N LEU A 107 2.68 -4.24 -8.04
CA LEU A 107 1.89 -3.24 -7.32
C LEU A 107 0.67 -2.79 -8.15
N LEU A 108 0.86 -2.51 -9.44
CA LEU A 108 -0.23 -2.14 -10.35
C LEU A 108 -1.29 -3.25 -10.44
N GLY A 109 -0.87 -4.51 -10.61
CA GLY A 109 -1.76 -5.66 -10.58
C GLY A 109 -2.54 -5.74 -9.26
N GLY A 110 -1.85 -5.58 -8.13
CA GLY A 110 -2.46 -5.53 -6.80
C GLY A 110 -3.55 -4.45 -6.67
N ILE A 111 -3.26 -3.24 -7.17
CA ILE A 111 -4.22 -2.12 -7.18
C ILE A 111 -5.43 -2.44 -8.06
N LEU A 112 -5.21 -2.94 -9.28
CA LEU A 112 -6.27 -3.27 -10.23
C LEU A 112 -7.19 -4.39 -9.69
N PHE A 113 -6.63 -5.44 -9.11
CA PHE A 113 -7.40 -6.53 -8.52
C PHE A 113 -8.12 -6.11 -7.24
N THR A 114 -7.51 -5.27 -6.40
CA THR A 114 -8.20 -4.69 -5.23
C THR A 114 -9.41 -3.85 -5.67
N ALA A 115 -9.23 -2.99 -6.67
CA ALA A 115 -10.32 -2.18 -7.23
C ALA A 115 -11.45 -3.07 -7.79
N THR A 116 -11.07 -4.13 -8.52
CA THR A 116 -12.00 -5.12 -9.08
C THR A 116 -12.77 -5.88 -8.00
N ALA A 117 -12.09 -6.37 -6.97
CA ALA A 117 -12.69 -7.07 -5.84
C ALA A 117 -13.69 -6.17 -5.09
N VAL A 118 -13.30 -4.93 -4.80
CA VAL A 118 -14.17 -3.95 -4.13
C VAL A 118 -15.39 -3.61 -4.99
N ALA A 119 -15.22 -3.40 -6.30
CA ALA A 119 -16.32 -3.09 -7.21
C ALA A 119 -17.27 -4.28 -7.39
N ALA A 120 -16.75 -5.51 -7.46
CA ALA A 120 -17.55 -6.72 -7.56
C ALA A 120 -18.33 -6.99 -6.26
N ARG A 121 -17.68 -6.87 -5.09
CA ARG A 121 -18.33 -7.02 -3.78
C ARG A 121 -19.45 -6.01 -3.58
N ARG A 122 -19.23 -4.73 -3.92
CA ARG A 122 -20.29 -3.69 -3.81
C ARG A 122 -21.52 -4.05 -4.65
N ARG A 123 -21.33 -4.49 -5.89
CA ARG A 123 -22.43 -4.93 -6.77
C ARG A 123 -23.16 -6.16 -6.24
N ALA A 124 -22.42 -7.15 -5.74
CA ALA A 124 -23.00 -8.36 -5.15
C ALA A 124 -23.92 -8.04 -3.94
N HIS A 125 -23.62 -6.98 -3.20
CA HIS A 125 -24.43 -6.52 -2.06
C HIS A 125 -25.39 -5.36 -2.38
N GLY A 126 -25.53 -4.96 -3.66
CA GLY A 126 -26.39 -3.82 -4.03
C GLY A 126 -25.96 -2.47 -3.44
N LEU A 127 -24.70 -2.33 -3.03
CA LEU A 127 -24.19 -1.07 -2.45
C LEU A 127 -23.95 -0.02 -3.52
N CYS A 128 -24.18 1.25 -3.17
CA CYS A 128 -23.92 2.37 -4.07
C CYS A 128 -22.48 2.35 -4.59
N PRO A 129 -22.26 2.43 -5.90
CA PRO A 129 -20.93 2.37 -6.48
C PRO A 129 -20.00 3.50 -5.98
N ARG A 130 -20.56 4.69 -5.68
CA ARG A 130 -19.82 5.90 -5.25
C ARG A 130 -19.52 5.95 -3.76
N CYS A 131 -20.55 5.89 -2.90
CA CYS A 131 -20.39 6.03 -1.45
C CYS A 131 -20.24 4.68 -0.72
N ALA A 132 -20.57 3.56 -1.39
CA ALA A 132 -20.58 2.21 -0.82
C ALA A 132 -21.56 2.02 0.34
N GLN A 133 -22.66 2.78 0.35
CA GLN A 133 -23.77 2.65 1.30
C GLN A 133 -25.04 2.18 0.59
N VAL A 134 -25.98 1.64 1.37
CA VAL A 134 -27.39 1.54 0.99
C VAL A 134 -28.00 2.91 1.25
N HIS A 135 -28.77 3.43 0.29
CA HIS A 135 -29.37 4.76 0.42
C HIS A 135 -30.70 4.65 1.15
N ASP A 136 -30.67 4.89 2.45
CA ASP A 136 -31.85 5.19 3.26
C ASP A 136 -31.90 6.71 3.51
N ALA A 137 -33.10 7.29 3.64
CA ALA A 137 -33.31 8.74 3.64
C ALA A 137 -32.63 9.52 4.78
N ASN A 138 -32.20 8.83 5.86
CA ASN A 138 -31.64 9.43 7.06
C ASN A 138 -30.19 9.00 7.27
N GLU A 139 -29.24 9.64 6.58
CA GLU A 139 -27.82 9.37 6.79
C GLU A 139 -27.25 10.26 7.92
N PRO A 140 -26.73 9.69 9.02
CA PRO A 140 -26.17 10.47 10.12
C PRO A 140 -24.87 11.21 9.72
N PRO A 141 -24.50 12.25 10.50
CA PRO A 141 -23.23 12.97 10.31
C PRO A 141 -22.02 12.02 10.40
N PRO A 142 -20.88 12.39 9.80
CA PRO A 142 -19.74 11.48 9.72
C PRO A 142 -19.20 11.27 11.13
N PRO A 143 -18.94 10.02 11.53
CA PRO A 143 -18.50 9.76 12.90
C PRO A 143 -17.11 10.38 13.14
N PRO A 144 -16.85 10.90 14.36
CA PRO A 144 -15.51 11.34 14.74
C PRO A 144 -14.52 10.16 14.70
N VAL A 145 -13.21 10.45 14.74
CA VAL A 145 -12.20 9.39 14.86
C VAL A 145 -12.41 8.64 16.16
N SER A 146 -12.42 7.30 16.07
CA SER A 146 -12.50 6.47 17.26
C SER A 146 -11.20 6.54 18.06
N LYS A 147 -11.29 6.42 19.39
CA LYS A 147 -10.11 6.39 20.28
C LYS A 147 -9.12 5.30 19.88
N GLY A 148 -9.61 4.15 19.39
CA GLY A 148 -8.78 3.05 18.89
C GLY A 148 -7.89 3.46 17.71
N VAL A 149 -8.45 4.12 16.69
CA VAL A 149 -7.68 4.57 15.52
C VAL A 149 -6.60 5.58 15.93
N ARG A 150 -6.91 6.49 16.86
CA ARG A 150 -5.92 7.45 17.38
C ARG A 150 -4.79 6.74 18.15
N ARG A 151 -5.11 5.74 18.98
CA ARG A 151 -4.12 4.92 19.67
C ARG A 151 -3.23 4.16 18.67
N THR A 152 -3.82 3.60 17.61
CA THR A 152 -3.06 2.94 16.54
C THR A 152 -2.10 3.90 15.83
N ALA A 153 -2.53 5.13 15.54
CA ALA A 153 -1.65 6.16 14.96
C ALA A 153 -0.46 6.48 15.88
N ILE A 154 -0.71 6.63 17.19
CA ILE A 154 0.34 6.87 18.19
C ILE A 154 1.29 5.67 18.28
N ALA A 155 0.76 4.44 18.35
CA ALA A 155 1.57 3.23 18.41
C ALA A 155 2.47 3.09 17.17
N GLY A 156 1.95 3.36 15.97
CA GLY A 156 2.74 3.37 14.75
C GLY A 156 3.83 4.44 14.72
N ALA A 157 3.55 5.64 15.23
CA ALA A 157 4.55 6.69 15.36
C ALA A 157 5.65 6.32 16.38
N VAL A 158 5.27 5.79 17.54
CA VAL A 158 6.20 5.31 18.57
C VAL A 158 7.07 4.16 18.07
N ALA A 159 6.52 3.25 17.27
CA ALA A 159 7.27 2.13 16.70
C ALA A 159 8.48 2.59 15.86
N PHE A 160 8.41 3.77 15.21
CA PHE A 160 9.52 4.32 14.43
C PHE A 160 10.55 5.09 15.26
N VAL A 161 10.26 5.44 16.52
CA VAL A 161 11.18 6.23 17.35
C VAL A 161 12.55 5.57 17.49
N PRO A 162 12.67 4.26 17.80
CA PRO A 162 13.99 3.61 17.88
C PRO A 162 14.78 3.70 16.57
N TYR A 163 14.10 3.57 15.43
CA TYR A 163 14.72 3.68 14.10
C TYR A 163 15.23 5.10 13.82
N VAL A 164 14.41 6.11 14.07
CA VAL A 164 14.80 7.52 13.88
C VAL A 164 15.97 7.88 14.79
N VAL A 165 15.92 7.48 16.07
CA VAL A 165 17.01 7.74 17.03
C VAL A 165 18.29 7.07 16.55
N MET A 166 18.25 5.78 16.19
CA MET A 166 19.41 5.05 15.68
C MET A 166 20.04 5.76 14.48
N LYS A 167 19.22 6.14 13.49
CA LYS A 167 19.68 6.79 12.28
C LYS A 167 20.23 8.20 12.51
N VAL A 168 19.62 8.98 13.40
CA VAL A 168 20.13 10.30 13.80
C VAL A 168 21.48 10.16 14.50
N LEU A 169 21.63 9.24 15.45
CA LEU A 169 22.89 8.99 16.15
C LEU A 169 24.01 8.61 15.17
N TRP A 170 23.72 7.74 14.20
CA TRP A 170 24.64 7.42 13.12
C TRP A 170 25.00 8.61 12.24
N ALA A 171 24.02 9.45 11.89
CA ALA A 171 24.25 10.59 11.02
C ALA A 171 25.12 11.68 11.69
N ILE A 172 25.12 11.78 13.02
CA ILE A 172 26.04 12.64 13.77
C ILE A 172 27.37 11.94 14.14
N GLY A 173 27.62 10.74 13.60
CA GLY A 173 28.89 10.02 13.73
C GLY A 173 29.03 9.16 15.00
N LEU A 174 27.98 9.00 15.81
CA LEU A 174 28.05 8.08 16.95
C LEU A 174 28.02 6.63 16.48
N ARG A 175 28.84 5.80 17.14
CA ARG A 175 28.85 4.35 16.95
C ARG A 175 27.91 3.73 17.96
N ILE A 176 27.07 2.79 17.51
CA ILE A 176 26.19 2.01 18.37
C ILE A 176 26.68 0.58 18.28
N ASP A 177 27.03 -0.03 19.43
CA ASP A 177 27.55 -1.40 19.46
C ASP A 177 28.79 -1.59 18.57
N GLY A 178 29.70 -0.60 18.57
CA GLY A 178 30.90 -0.59 17.73
C GLY A 178 30.64 -0.36 16.23
N MET A 179 29.39 -0.41 15.76
CA MET A 179 29.02 -0.17 14.37
C MET A 179 28.89 1.33 14.09
N ALA A 180 29.60 1.80 13.06
CA ALA A 180 29.35 3.10 12.46
C ALA A 180 28.19 2.98 11.45
N GLY A 181 27.37 4.03 11.35
CA GLY A 181 26.39 4.11 10.27
C GLY A 181 27.04 4.24 8.90
N PRO A 182 26.25 4.11 7.82
CA PRO A 182 26.74 4.35 6.46
C PRO A 182 27.24 5.79 6.30
N ASP A 183 28.35 5.98 5.61
CA ASP A 183 28.87 7.31 5.28
C ASP A 183 27.98 7.97 4.21
N LEU A 184 27.06 8.80 4.67
CA LEU A 184 26.08 9.49 3.83
C LEU A 184 26.74 10.51 2.89
N THR A 185 27.95 11.00 3.20
CA THR A 185 28.60 12.05 2.42
C THR A 185 29.16 11.56 1.08
N THR A 186 29.37 10.24 0.97
CA THR A 186 29.80 9.56 -0.25
C THR A 186 28.65 9.26 -1.22
N SER A 187 27.41 9.47 -0.79
CA SER A 187 26.23 9.24 -1.62
C SER A 187 25.98 10.42 -2.56
N ASP A 188 25.38 10.14 -3.72
CA ASP A 188 24.97 11.17 -4.66
C ASP A 188 23.59 11.77 -4.32
N GLY A 189 23.25 12.86 -5.01
CA GLY A 189 21.91 13.44 -5.02
C GLY A 189 21.46 14.05 -3.69
N LEU A 190 20.16 13.91 -3.38
CA LEU A 190 19.56 14.46 -2.17
C LEU A 190 20.13 13.78 -0.92
N TYR A 191 20.41 12.48 -0.97
CA TYR A 191 20.94 11.73 0.16
C TYR A 191 22.34 12.23 0.56
N GLY A 192 23.22 12.45 -0.42
CA GLY A 192 24.52 13.08 -0.21
C GLY A 192 24.43 14.49 0.36
N PHE A 193 23.53 15.31 -0.21
CA PHE A 193 23.30 16.66 0.26
C PHE A 193 22.85 16.70 1.73
N LEU A 194 21.87 15.86 2.11
CA LEU A 194 21.40 15.75 3.50
C LEU A 194 22.49 15.19 4.43
N GLY A 195 23.29 14.24 3.94
CA GLY A 195 24.42 13.64 4.65
C GLY A 195 25.45 14.68 5.10
N ARG A 196 25.71 15.71 4.30
CA ARG A 196 26.63 16.82 4.68
C ARG A 196 26.16 17.62 5.90
N TYR A 197 24.87 17.56 6.22
CA TYR A 197 24.28 18.20 7.40
C TYR A 197 24.00 17.21 8.53
N GLY A 198 24.45 15.94 8.42
CA GLY A 198 24.16 14.90 9.39
C GLY A 198 22.68 14.52 9.43
N ILE A 199 21.98 14.64 8.29
CA ILE A 199 20.57 14.25 8.17
C ILE A 199 20.47 12.97 7.35
N ASP A 200 20.01 11.89 7.99
CA ASP A 200 19.68 10.65 7.30
C ASP A 200 18.31 10.79 6.60
N GLY A 201 18.30 10.62 5.27
CA GLY A 201 17.09 10.77 4.46
C GLY A 201 15.95 9.81 4.85
N THR A 202 16.28 8.62 5.36
CA THR A 202 15.26 7.66 5.82
C THR A 202 14.62 8.08 7.14
N SER A 203 15.34 8.80 8.00
CA SER A 203 14.82 9.42 9.22
C SER A 203 13.85 10.54 8.90
N LEU A 204 14.20 11.39 7.93
CA LEU A 204 13.32 12.45 7.47
C LEU A 204 12.03 11.86 6.88
N ALA A 205 12.14 10.81 6.06
CA ALA A 205 10.98 10.09 5.52
C ALA A 205 10.11 9.47 6.64
N ALA A 206 10.72 8.90 7.68
CA ALA A 206 10.01 8.37 8.84
C ALA A 206 9.26 9.47 9.61
N LEU A 207 9.89 10.63 9.84
CA LEU A 207 9.25 11.80 10.46
C LEU A 207 8.06 12.32 9.63
N MET A 208 8.22 12.42 8.30
CA MET A 208 7.11 12.74 7.39
C MET A 208 5.98 11.71 7.49
N GLY A 209 6.32 10.43 7.63
CA GLY A 209 5.36 9.36 7.89
C GLY A 209 4.58 9.56 9.20
N MET A 210 5.25 9.94 10.29
CA MET A 210 4.58 10.26 11.56
C MET A 210 3.61 11.44 11.41
N VAL A 211 4.02 12.50 10.71
CA VAL A 211 3.16 13.65 10.40
C VAL A 211 1.95 13.21 9.57
N LEU A 212 2.15 12.32 8.60
CA LEU A 212 1.07 11.74 7.79
C LEU A 212 0.06 10.96 8.65
N LEU A 213 0.50 10.12 9.57
CA LEU A 213 -0.40 9.42 10.51
C LEU A 213 -1.22 10.40 11.32
N TRP A 214 -0.59 11.48 11.79
CA TRP A 214 -1.28 12.55 12.53
C TRP A 214 -2.31 13.27 11.66
N ALA A 215 -1.94 13.62 10.42
CA ALA A 215 -2.84 14.23 9.45
C ALA A 215 -4.11 13.39 9.26
N LEU A 216 -3.95 12.07 9.07
CA LEU A 216 -5.06 11.13 8.83
C LEU A 216 -6.03 11.00 10.01
N VAL A 217 -5.61 11.30 11.25
CA VAL A 217 -6.48 11.24 12.43
C VAL A 217 -6.98 12.61 12.90
N SER A 218 -6.35 13.68 12.45
CA SER A 218 -6.69 15.06 12.79
C SER A 218 -7.89 15.61 12.00
N GLN A 219 -8.37 16.80 12.42
CA GLN A 219 -9.35 17.59 11.65
C GLN A 219 -8.69 18.39 10.53
N TRP A 220 -7.49 18.94 10.75
CA TRP A 220 -6.79 19.72 9.73
C TRP A 220 -6.43 18.86 8.50
N GLY A 221 -6.15 17.57 8.67
CA GLY A 221 -5.93 16.68 7.53
C GLY A 221 -7.14 16.54 6.61
N GLN A 222 -8.35 16.91 7.05
CA GLN A 222 -9.55 16.87 6.20
C GLN A 222 -9.65 18.05 5.23
N VAL A 223 -8.89 19.15 5.45
CA VAL A 223 -8.83 20.26 4.49
C VAL A 223 -7.88 19.98 3.33
N VAL A 224 -6.96 19.02 3.51
CA VAL A 224 -6.01 18.61 2.48
C VAL A 224 -6.72 17.73 1.45
N PRO A 225 -6.45 17.90 0.13
CA PRO A 225 -6.98 17.01 -0.89
C PRO A 225 -6.76 15.54 -0.54
N ARG A 226 -7.84 14.76 -0.51
CA ARG A 226 -7.82 13.38 0.01
C ARG A 226 -6.77 12.48 -0.63
N TRP A 227 -6.50 12.68 -1.92
CA TRP A 227 -5.53 11.88 -2.66
C TRP A 227 -4.09 12.15 -2.19
N LEU A 228 -3.77 13.38 -1.76
CA LEU A 228 -2.44 13.73 -1.23
C LEU A 228 -2.13 13.02 0.09
N LEU A 229 -3.14 12.68 0.89
CA LEU A 229 -2.95 11.92 2.13
C LEU A 229 -3.10 10.42 1.91
N LEU A 230 -4.12 9.99 1.17
CA LEU A 230 -4.41 8.57 1.00
C LEU A 230 -3.37 7.85 0.13
N ALA A 231 -2.85 8.49 -0.92
CA ALA A 231 -1.84 7.85 -1.78
C ALA A 231 -0.56 7.49 -1.01
N PRO A 232 0.11 8.42 -0.30
CA PRO A 232 1.29 8.06 0.49
C PRO A 232 0.95 7.16 1.67
N ALA A 233 -0.25 7.25 2.26
CA ALA A 233 -0.64 6.38 3.37
C ALA A 233 -0.81 4.92 2.94
N TRP A 234 -1.41 4.69 1.76
CA TRP A 234 -1.52 3.35 1.19
C TRP A 234 -0.18 2.81 0.69
N LEU A 235 0.70 3.68 0.20
CA LEU A 235 2.08 3.29 -0.11
C LEU A 235 2.80 2.87 1.18
N ALA A 236 2.74 3.69 2.24
CA ALA A 236 3.28 3.38 3.55
C ALA A 236 2.71 2.09 4.16
N ALA A 237 1.44 1.75 3.90
CA ALA A 237 0.85 0.51 4.38
C ALA A 237 1.57 -0.75 3.88
N LEU A 238 2.25 -0.69 2.74
CA LEU A 238 3.07 -1.80 2.22
C LEU A 238 4.31 -2.07 3.09
N LEU A 239 4.69 -1.15 3.99
CA LEU A 239 5.74 -1.40 4.98
C LEU A 239 5.32 -2.44 6.03
N GLY A 240 4.02 -2.69 6.20
CA GLY A 240 3.48 -3.68 7.13
C GLY A 240 3.99 -5.09 6.80
N PRO A 241 3.68 -5.62 5.60
CA PRO A 241 4.21 -6.91 5.15
C PRO A 241 5.75 -6.95 5.11
N TYR A 242 6.43 -5.84 4.77
CA TYR A 242 7.89 -5.77 4.84
C TYR A 242 8.40 -6.02 6.27
N GLY A 243 7.82 -5.37 7.28
CA GLY A 243 8.19 -5.58 8.67
C GLY A 243 7.89 -6.99 9.17
N VAL A 244 6.82 -7.63 8.68
CA VAL A 244 6.52 -9.04 9.00
C VAL A 244 7.59 -9.98 8.45
N VAL A 245 7.98 -9.81 7.19
CA VAL A 245 9.06 -10.60 6.58
C VAL A 245 10.38 -10.35 7.30
N GLY A 246 10.69 -9.09 7.59
CA GLY A 246 11.89 -8.71 8.35
C GLY A 246 11.92 -9.35 9.74
N MET A 247 10.78 -9.41 10.44
CA MET A 247 10.69 -10.05 11.75
C MET A 247 10.88 -11.58 11.66
N GLY A 248 10.29 -12.22 10.64
CA GLY A 248 10.54 -13.64 10.39
C GLY A 248 12.02 -13.92 10.12
N TRP A 249 12.67 -13.07 9.33
CA TRP A 249 14.10 -13.15 9.08
C TRP A 249 14.93 -12.94 10.36
N VAL A 250 14.56 -11.98 11.23
CA VAL A 250 15.21 -11.77 12.54
C VAL A 250 15.11 -13.02 13.41
N LEU A 251 13.95 -13.67 13.48
CA LEU A 251 13.77 -14.90 14.25
C LEU A 251 14.67 -16.03 13.72
N LEU A 252 14.78 -16.17 12.40
CA LEU A 252 15.69 -17.15 11.78
C LEU A 252 17.17 -16.82 12.04
N ALA A 253 17.54 -15.54 12.06
CA ALA A 253 18.91 -15.11 12.34
C ALA A 253 19.28 -15.38 13.81
N LEU A 254 18.35 -15.17 14.74
CA LEU A 254 18.54 -15.47 16.17
C LEU A 254 18.75 -16.96 16.44
N THR A 255 18.21 -17.86 15.60
CA THR A 255 18.45 -19.31 15.71
C THR A 255 19.68 -19.79 14.94
N GLY A 256 20.39 -18.90 14.23
CA GLY A 256 21.50 -19.25 13.35
C GLY A 256 21.10 -19.93 12.04
N ALA A 257 19.80 -19.98 11.72
CA ALA A 257 19.30 -20.60 10.49
C ALA A 257 19.60 -19.78 9.22
N VAL A 258 19.83 -18.47 9.37
CA VAL A 258 20.26 -17.58 8.28
C VAL A 258 21.40 -16.69 8.75
N HIS A 259 22.33 -16.38 7.84
CA HIS A 259 23.38 -15.41 8.08
C HIS A 259 22.86 -13.98 7.88
N SER A 260 23.42 -13.02 8.62
CA SER A 260 23.16 -11.61 8.43
C SER A 260 24.42 -10.82 8.19
N GLU A 261 24.36 -9.95 7.20
CA GLU A 261 25.38 -8.93 6.96
C GLU A 261 25.33 -7.79 7.99
N LEU A 262 24.17 -7.59 8.63
CA LEU A 262 23.97 -6.56 9.66
C LEU A 262 23.76 -7.21 11.03
N PRO A 263 24.12 -6.53 12.13
CA PRO A 263 23.74 -6.96 13.46
C PRO A 263 22.22 -7.16 13.54
N VAL A 264 21.79 -8.29 14.10
CA VAL A 264 20.38 -8.70 14.14
C VAL A 264 19.49 -7.62 14.77
N TRP A 265 20.01 -6.89 15.76
CA TRP A 265 19.28 -5.81 16.42
C TRP A 265 18.96 -4.64 15.47
N VAL A 266 19.83 -4.32 14.51
CA VAL A 266 19.59 -3.27 13.49
C VAL A 266 18.40 -3.66 12.64
N VAL A 267 18.38 -4.91 12.18
CA VAL A 267 17.28 -5.43 11.37
C VAL A 267 15.99 -5.49 12.17
N ALA A 268 16.05 -5.85 13.46
CA ALA A 268 14.89 -5.85 14.36
C ALA A 268 14.30 -4.44 14.54
N VAL A 269 15.14 -3.42 14.77
CA VAL A 269 14.71 -2.02 14.89
C VAL A 269 14.01 -1.55 13.61
N GLY A 270 14.59 -1.85 12.44
CA GLY A 270 13.97 -1.58 11.16
C GLY A 270 12.63 -2.31 11.00
N ALA A 271 12.61 -3.63 11.15
CA ALA A 271 11.43 -4.47 10.97
C ALA A 271 10.26 -4.06 11.87
N LEU A 272 10.53 -3.76 13.15
CA LEU A 272 9.52 -3.26 14.10
C LEU A 272 8.99 -1.89 13.68
N GLY A 273 9.89 -0.96 13.34
CA GLY A 273 9.51 0.39 12.93
C GLY A 273 8.64 0.37 11.67
N PHE A 274 9.14 -0.23 10.59
CA PHE A 274 8.43 -0.30 9.32
C PHE A 274 7.14 -1.12 9.42
N GLY A 275 7.16 -2.26 10.11
CA GLY A 275 5.99 -3.12 10.31
C GLY A 275 4.89 -2.44 11.13
N GLY A 276 5.24 -1.93 12.30
CA GLY A 276 4.31 -1.23 13.18
C GLY A 276 3.72 0.01 12.53
N PHE A 277 4.56 0.79 11.83
CA PHE A 277 4.10 1.95 11.08
C PHE A 277 3.20 1.58 9.91
N GLY A 278 3.56 0.58 9.11
CA GLY A 278 2.75 0.17 7.96
C GLY A 278 1.36 -0.32 8.36
N VAL A 279 1.25 -1.08 9.45
CA VAL A 279 -0.05 -1.47 10.02
C VAL A 279 -0.84 -0.22 10.46
N ALA A 280 -0.20 0.72 11.15
CA ALA A 280 -0.87 1.96 11.57
C ALA A 280 -1.33 2.81 10.38
N ALA A 281 -0.53 2.90 9.31
CA ALA A 281 -0.87 3.58 8.08
C ALA A 281 -2.10 2.94 7.42
N ALA A 282 -2.17 1.61 7.35
CA ALA A 282 -3.34 0.90 6.82
C ALA A 282 -4.62 1.21 7.61
N VAL A 283 -4.58 1.12 8.94
CA VAL A 283 -5.75 1.38 9.80
C VAL A 283 -6.21 2.84 9.71
N THR A 284 -5.27 3.78 9.78
CA THR A 284 -5.58 5.22 9.71
C THR A 284 -6.05 5.63 8.32
N ALA A 285 -5.47 5.11 7.24
CA ALA A 285 -5.92 5.33 5.87
C ALA A 285 -7.34 4.80 5.65
N LEU A 286 -7.64 3.59 6.11
CA LEU A 286 -8.99 3.02 6.05
C LEU A 286 -10.02 3.87 6.79
N SER A 287 -9.66 4.32 8.00
CA SER A 287 -10.50 5.21 8.81
C SER A 287 -10.73 6.55 8.12
N PHE A 288 -9.66 7.21 7.66
CA PHE A 288 -9.73 8.49 6.95
C PHE A 288 -10.54 8.36 5.66
N GLN A 289 -10.32 7.30 4.89
CA GLN A 289 -11.06 7.03 3.66
C GLN A 289 -12.56 6.89 3.93
N ARG A 290 -12.97 6.20 5.01
CA ARG A 290 -14.37 6.05 5.43
C ARG A 290 -14.99 7.38 5.84
N ARG A 291 -14.29 8.18 6.64
CA ARG A 291 -14.79 9.50 7.11
C ARG A 291 -14.94 10.52 5.99
N THR A 292 -14.08 10.44 4.98
CA THR A 292 -14.04 11.43 3.88
C THR A 292 -14.80 10.99 2.63
N ARG A 293 -15.51 9.84 2.63
CA ARG A 293 -16.19 9.33 1.42
C ARG A 293 -17.12 10.37 0.82
N PRO A 294 -17.20 10.47 -0.52
CA PRO A 294 -18.18 11.34 -1.16
C PRO A 294 -19.57 10.87 -0.75
N ARG A 295 -20.41 11.79 -0.30
CA ARG A 295 -21.82 11.53 -0.05
C ARG A 295 -22.59 11.68 -1.35
N CYS A 296 -23.55 10.79 -1.57
CA CYS A 296 -24.54 11.01 -2.61
C CYS A 296 -25.59 11.93 -2.01
N VAL A 297 -25.77 13.12 -2.59
CA VAL A 297 -26.91 13.95 -2.26
C VAL A 297 -28.12 13.24 -2.86
N ASN A 298 -29.09 12.84 -2.02
CA ASN A 298 -30.35 12.32 -2.52
C ASN A 298 -30.94 13.42 -3.43
N PRO A 299 -31.37 13.12 -4.68
CA PRO A 299 -32.19 14.08 -5.40
C PRO A 299 -33.35 14.42 -4.48
N GLN A 300 -33.54 15.70 -4.14
CA GLN A 300 -34.77 16.08 -3.46
C GLN A 300 -35.94 15.49 -4.27
N PRO A 301 -36.97 14.92 -3.61
CA PRO A 301 -38.18 14.54 -4.33
C PRO A 301 -38.61 15.76 -5.14
N LEU A 302 -38.70 15.60 -6.45
CA LEU A 302 -39.20 16.67 -7.33
C LEU A 302 -40.49 17.18 -6.71
N PRO A 303 -40.67 18.51 -6.52
CA PRO A 303 -41.91 19.03 -5.98
C PRO A 303 -43.05 18.41 -6.78
N HIS A 304 -44.00 17.79 -6.09
CA HIS A 304 -45.20 17.26 -6.71
C HIS A 304 -45.77 18.38 -7.58
N ARG A 305 -45.78 18.20 -8.91
CA ARG A 305 -46.54 19.08 -9.78
C ARG A 305 -47.99 18.93 -9.34
N GLU A 306 -48.56 19.98 -8.78
CA GLU A 306 -50.00 20.04 -8.59
C GLU A 306 -50.67 19.82 -9.95
N PRO A 307 -51.64 18.92 -10.05
CA PRO A 307 -52.44 18.79 -11.26
C PRO A 307 -53.20 20.10 -11.48
N SER A 308 -52.83 20.81 -12.55
CA SER A 308 -53.54 21.97 -13.09
C SER A 308 -54.83 21.58 -13.78
#